data_AF-A3TVS0-F1
#
_entry.id   AF-A3TVS0-F1
#
_cell.length_a   1.000
_cell.length_b   1.000
_cell.length_c   1.000
_cell.angle_alpha   90.00
_cell.angle_beta   90.00
_cell.angle_gamma   90.00
#
_symmetry.space_group_name_H-M   'P 1'
#
loop_
_entity.id
_entity.type
_entity.pdbx_description
1 polymer ?
#
loop_
_entity_poly.entity_id
_entity_poly.type
_entity_poly.pdbx_seq_one_letter_code
_entity_poly.pdbx_strand_id
1 'polypeptide(L)'
;MMQSVSEEMILHEGALASEFGVSRTPIRQVLQKLAHERLVETRSGVGTIVSPLDPDKRDRDVQVLRALFVAAASCSVEAGVPAQMPERLVAAAAVAEVSSPGKQSYLDSRTELLDITARAAPDDILADSLRTAHWRHIRWSMAERVWDRPGAPERLIGTLRGCAEAAQRDSLSEVYTHLAEQVA
;
A
#
# COMPACT_ATOMS: atom_id res chain seq x y z
N MET A 1 -9.23 13.08 23.14
CA MET A 1 -9.75 11.70 23.20
C MET A 1 -9.96 11.24 21.77
N MET A 2 -8.98 10.57 21.17
CA MET A 2 -9.15 9.94 19.88
C MET A 2 -9.87 8.61 20.12
N GLN A 3 -11.14 8.53 19.71
CA GLN A 3 -11.91 7.30 19.75
C GLN A 3 -11.15 6.23 18.95
N SER A 4 -10.81 5.13 19.61
CA SER A 4 -10.38 3.90 18.94
C SER A 4 -11.53 3.45 18.04
N VAL A 5 -11.40 3.65 16.73
CA VAL A 5 -12.32 3.05 15.76
C VAL A 5 -11.99 1.56 15.73
N SER A 6 -12.61 0.80 16.61
CA SER A 6 -12.47 -0.64 16.67
C SER A 6 -13.82 -1.26 17.01
N GLU A 7 -14.73 -1.21 16.03
CA GLU A 7 -15.60 -2.36 15.82
C GLU A 7 -14.68 -3.46 15.26
N GLU A 8 -14.39 -4.49 16.06
CA GLU A 8 -13.54 -5.59 15.62
C GLU A 8 -14.22 -6.27 14.43
N MET A 9 -13.76 -5.98 13.21
CA MET A 9 -14.27 -6.61 12.00
C MET A 9 -13.76 -8.05 11.96
N ILE A 10 -14.62 -8.98 12.35
CA ILE A 10 -14.34 -10.42 12.32
C ILE A 10 -14.59 -10.95 10.91
N LEU A 11 -13.57 -11.58 10.35
CA LEU A 11 -13.57 -12.26 9.06
C LEU A 11 -13.85 -13.74 9.27
N HIS A 12 -15.08 -14.15 8.95
CA HIS A 12 -15.49 -15.54 9.03
C HIS A 12 -15.22 -16.28 7.71
N GLU A 13 -14.42 -17.36 7.75
CA GLU A 13 -14.10 -18.19 6.58
C GLU A 13 -15.35 -18.59 5.78
N GLY A 14 -16.42 -18.98 6.48
CA GLY A 14 -17.67 -19.42 5.86
C GLY A 14 -18.43 -18.30 5.14
N ALA A 15 -18.42 -17.09 5.71
CA ALA A 15 -19.09 -15.93 5.10
C ALA A 15 -18.34 -15.51 3.83
N LEU A 16 -17.01 -15.38 3.91
CA LEU A 16 -16.14 -15.05 2.77
C LEU A 16 -16.21 -16.12 1.67
N ALA A 17 -16.25 -17.40 2.03
CA ALA A 17 -16.41 -18.49 1.05
C ALA A 17 -17.72 -18.35 0.26
N SER A 18 -18.82 -18.00 0.93
CA SER A 18 -20.10 -17.75 0.29
C SER A 18 -20.07 -16.50 -0.58
N GLU A 19 -19.45 -15.42 -0.12
CA GLU A 19 -19.35 -14.14 -0.83
C GLU A 19 -18.55 -14.28 -2.14
N PHE A 20 -17.40 -14.96 -2.09
CA PHE A 20 -16.53 -15.15 -3.25
C PHE A 20 -16.88 -16.38 -4.10
N GLY A 21 -17.90 -17.16 -3.71
CA GLY A 21 -18.34 -18.34 -4.47
C GLY A 21 -17.30 -19.47 -4.52
N VAL A 22 -16.50 -19.63 -3.47
CA VAL A 22 -15.41 -20.62 -3.37
C VAL A 22 -15.58 -21.52 -2.13
N SER A 23 -14.77 -22.57 -2.03
CA SER A 23 -14.74 -23.39 -0.81
C SER A 23 -13.99 -22.68 0.33
N ARG A 24 -14.09 -23.21 1.56
CA ARG A 24 -13.39 -22.62 2.73
C ARG A 24 -11.87 -22.78 2.69
N THR A 25 -11.36 -23.80 2.00
CA THR A 25 -9.92 -24.08 1.90
C THR A 25 -9.11 -22.92 1.28
N PRO A 26 -9.45 -22.37 0.10
CA PRO A 26 -8.74 -21.22 -0.46
C PRO A 26 -8.90 -19.97 0.41
N ILE A 27 -10.07 -19.74 1.03
CA ILE A 27 -10.25 -18.62 1.95
C ILE A 27 -9.31 -18.73 3.15
N ARG A 28 -9.18 -19.91 3.75
CA ARG A 28 -8.25 -20.14 4.86
C ARG A 28 -6.81 -19.85 4.46
N GLN A 29 -6.38 -20.29 3.28
CA GLN A 29 -5.03 -20.01 2.76
C GLN A 29 -4.79 -18.51 2.58
N VAL A 30 -5.78 -17.78 2.05
CA VAL A 30 -5.71 -16.31 1.91
C VAL A 30 -5.61 -15.64 3.28
N LEU A 31 -6.45 -16.01 4.25
CA LEU A 31 -6.41 -15.43 5.60
C LEU A 31 -5.07 -15.76 6.31
N GLN A 32 -4.51 -16.94 6.11
CA GLN A 32 -3.18 -17.30 6.62
C GLN A 32 -2.08 -16.44 6.00
N LYS A 33 -2.15 -16.17 4.68
CA LYS A 33 -1.21 -15.27 4.01
C LYS A 33 -1.33 -13.83 4.53
N LEU A 34 -2.55 -13.31 4.64
CA LEU A 34 -2.80 -11.98 5.20
C LEU A 34 -2.32 -11.88 6.66
N ALA A 35 -2.41 -12.97 7.43
CA ALA A 35 -1.89 -13.01 8.79
C ALA A 35 -0.36 -12.97 8.84
N HIS A 36 0.31 -13.68 7.92
CA HIS A 36 1.76 -13.60 7.75
C HIS A 36 2.22 -12.17 7.39
N GLU A 37 1.44 -11.47 6.56
CA GLU A 37 1.62 -10.07 6.20
C GLU A 37 1.18 -9.08 7.31
N ARG A 38 0.72 -9.56 8.46
CA ARG A 38 0.23 -8.74 9.60
C ARG A 38 -0.90 -7.78 9.24
N LEU A 39 -1.73 -8.15 8.27
CA LEU A 39 -2.95 -7.42 7.91
C LEU A 39 -4.16 -7.89 8.72
N VAL A 40 -4.12 -9.15 9.15
CA VAL A 40 -5.12 -9.78 10.03
C VAL A 40 -4.44 -10.58 11.13
N GLU A 41 -5.17 -10.84 12.21
CA GLU A 41 -4.72 -11.68 13.33
C GLU A 41 -5.73 -12.81 13.53
N THR A 42 -5.24 -14.03 13.73
CA THR A 42 -6.11 -15.16 14.07
C THR A 42 -6.13 -15.34 15.59
N ARG A 43 -7.32 -15.19 16.20
CA ARG A 43 -7.55 -15.37 17.63
C ARG A 43 -8.33 -16.66 17.88
N SER A 44 -7.78 -17.53 18.73
CA SER A 44 -8.44 -18.79 19.11
C SER A 44 -9.81 -18.51 19.71
N GLY A 45 -10.84 -19.22 19.22
CA GLY A 45 -12.23 -19.06 19.67
C GLY A 45 -12.99 -17.83 19.15
N VAL A 46 -12.32 -16.88 18.48
CA VAL A 46 -12.95 -15.67 17.92
C VAL A 46 -12.99 -15.72 16.39
N GLY A 47 -11.91 -16.18 15.76
CA GLY A 47 -11.74 -16.17 14.31
C GLY A 47 -10.61 -15.24 13.87
N THR A 48 -10.63 -14.82 12.61
CA THR A 48 -9.63 -13.89 12.07
C THR A 48 -10.17 -12.47 12.15
N ILE A 49 -9.40 -11.53 12.65
CA ILE A 49 -9.78 -10.11 12.77
C ILE A 49 -8.81 -9.23 12.01
N VAL A 50 -9.25 -8.06 11.56
CA VAL A 50 -8.34 -7.05 10.99
C VAL A 50 -7.38 -6.55 12.07
N SER A 51 -6.07 -6.56 11.80
CA SER A 51 -5.06 -6.10 12.77
C SER A 51 -5.30 -4.63 13.15
N PRO A 52 -5.41 -4.25 14.42
CA PRO A 52 -5.69 -2.87 14.80
C PRO A 52 -4.52 -1.94 14.43
N LEU A 53 -4.85 -0.70 14.12
CA LEU A 53 -3.85 0.37 14.01
C LEU A 53 -3.60 0.92 15.41
N ASP A 54 -2.35 0.88 15.85
CA ASP A 54 -1.90 1.38 17.15
C ASP A 54 -1.37 2.82 16.97
N PRO A 55 -2.07 3.86 17.47
CA PRO A 55 -1.66 5.25 17.30
C PRO A 55 -0.24 5.54 17.76
N ASP A 56 0.24 4.85 18.80
CA ASP A 56 1.60 5.01 19.33
C ASP A 56 2.67 4.48 18.37
N LYS A 57 2.27 3.65 17.39
CA LYS A 57 3.14 3.10 16.34
C LYS A 57 3.03 3.83 15.00
N ARG A 58 2.11 4.80 14.84
CA ARG A 58 1.85 5.47 13.54
C ARG A 58 3.12 6.01 12.90
N ASP A 59 3.90 6.80 13.64
CA ASP A 59 5.12 7.42 13.09
C ASP A 59 6.19 6.37 12.77
N ARG A 60 6.28 5.31 13.58
CA ARG A 60 7.18 4.19 13.31
C ARG A 60 6.76 3.44 12.05
N ASP A 61 5.47 3.24 11.80
CA ASP A 61 4.97 2.58 10.61
C ASP A 61 5.30 3.36 9.34
N VAL A 62 5.12 4.68 9.37
CA VAL A 62 5.51 5.59 8.27
C VAL A 62 7.02 5.56 8.06
N GLN A 63 7.81 5.60 9.15
CA GLN A 63 9.27 5.51 9.09
C GLN A 63 9.74 4.18 8.48
N VAL A 64 9.08 3.06 8.81
CA VAL A 64 9.41 1.74 8.24
C VAL A 64 9.18 1.73 6.73
N LEU A 65 8.05 2.24 6.24
CA LEU A 65 7.80 2.31 4.80
C LEU A 65 8.88 3.17 4.10
N ARG A 66 9.19 4.34 4.68
CA ARG A 66 10.26 5.20 4.16
C ARG A 66 11.61 4.48 4.10
N ALA A 67 11.99 3.78 5.18
CA ALA A 67 13.24 3.04 5.22
C ALA A 67 13.29 1.90 4.19
N LEU A 68 12.16 1.23 3.95
CA LEU A 68 12.05 0.19 2.93
C LEU A 68 12.20 0.77 1.52
N PHE A 69 11.68 1.97 1.24
CA PHE A 69 11.95 2.65 -0.03
C PHE A 69 13.43 3.01 -0.20
N VAL A 70 14.10 3.47 0.84
CA VAL A 70 15.56 3.71 0.78
C VAL A 70 16.33 2.41 0.52
N ALA A 71 15.93 1.31 1.16
CA ALA A 71 16.53 0.00 0.89
C ALA A 71 16.26 -0.46 -0.55
N ALA A 72 15.03 -0.31 -1.04
CA ALA A 72 14.66 -0.65 -2.41
C ALA A 72 15.45 0.19 -3.44
N ALA A 73 15.62 1.49 -3.19
CA ALA A 73 16.48 2.34 -4.02
C ALA A 73 17.92 1.81 -4.07
N SER A 74 18.50 1.51 -2.90
CA SER A 74 19.87 1.00 -2.79
C SER A 74 20.06 -0.33 -3.50
N CYS A 75 19.04 -1.19 -3.52
CA CYS A 75 19.07 -2.47 -4.23
C CYS A 75 18.74 -2.36 -5.72
N SER A 76 18.35 -1.17 -6.21
CA SER A 76 17.90 -0.96 -7.59
C SER A 76 18.88 -0.14 -8.45
N VAL A 77 20.11 0.09 -7.99
CA VAL A 77 21.11 0.92 -8.69
C VAL A 77 21.44 0.38 -10.09
N GLU A 78 21.53 -0.95 -10.21
CA GLU A 78 21.81 -1.65 -11.48
C GLU A 78 20.56 -2.29 -12.09
N ALA A 79 19.41 -2.14 -11.43
CA ALA A 79 18.15 -2.71 -11.88
C ALA A 79 17.51 -1.79 -12.93
N GLY A 80 17.23 -2.33 -14.12
CA GLY A 80 16.43 -1.63 -15.12
C GLY A 80 14.99 -1.46 -14.67
N VAL A 81 14.31 -0.46 -15.22
CA VAL A 81 12.89 -0.23 -14.93
C VAL A 81 12.05 -1.28 -15.67
N PRO A 82 11.06 -1.94 -15.00
CA PRO A 82 10.14 -2.83 -15.69
C PRO A 82 9.41 -2.12 -16.83
N ALA A 83 9.34 -2.75 -18.02
CA ALA A 83 8.89 -2.09 -19.25
C ALA A 83 7.52 -1.38 -19.16
N GLN A 84 6.58 -1.91 -18.38
CA GLN A 84 5.24 -1.34 -18.23
C GLN A 84 5.14 -0.25 -17.16
N MET A 85 6.15 -0.10 -16.31
CA MET A 85 6.10 0.78 -15.14
C MET A 85 5.95 2.27 -15.49
N PRO A 86 6.70 2.84 -16.46
CA PRO A 86 6.54 4.25 -16.82
C PRO A 86 5.12 4.56 -17.31
N GLU A 87 4.58 3.71 -18.20
CA GLU A 87 3.24 3.88 -18.76
C GLU A 87 2.16 3.75 -17.68
N ARG A 88 2.28 2.78 -16.76
CA ARG A 88 1.35 2.63 -15.64
C ARG A 88 1.38 3.82 -14.69
N LEU A 89 2.56 4.37 -14.38
CA LEU A 89 2.68 5.56 -13.52
C LEU A 89 2.06 6.80 -14.16
N VAL A 90 2.27 7.00 -15.47
CA VAL A 90 1.63 8.09 -16.24
C VAL A 90 0.10 7.91 -16.23
N ALA A 91 -0.38 6.71 -16.51
CA ALA A 91 -1.82 6.40 -16.50
C ALA A 91 -2.43 6.62 -15.11
N ALA A 92 -1.78 6.16 -14.06
CA ALA A 92 -2.22 6.36 -12.68
C ALA A 92 -2.30 7.86 -12.32
N ALA A 93 -1.29 8.65 -12.71
CA ALA A 93 -1.30 10.10 -12.50
C ALA A 93 -2.46 10.79 -13.24
N ALA A 94 -2.68 10.44 -14.51
CA ALA A 94 -3.75 10.99 -15.33
C ALA A 94 -5.14 10.63 -14.78
N VAL A 95 -5.35 9.37 -14.37
CA VAL A 95 -6.58 8.92 -13.74
C VAL A 95 -6.83 9.67 -12.43
N ALA A 96 -5.81 9.82 -11.60
CA ALA A 96 -5.92 10.55 -10.34
C ALA A 96 -6.28 12.03 -10.54
N GLU A 97 -5.79 12.67 -11.61
CA GLU A 97 -6.03 14.07 -11.94
C GLU A 97 -7.46 14.34 -12.44
N VAL A 98 -8.01 13.46 -13.29
CA VAL A 98 -9.37 13.64 -13.83
C VAL A 98 -10.45 13.13 -12.88
N SER A 99 -10.08 12.28 -11.91
CA SER A 99 -11.01 11.74 -10.93
C SER A 99 -11.50 12.82 -9.97
N SER A 100 -12.78 12.75 -9.59
CA SER A 100 -13.28 13.58 -8.50
C SER A 100 -12.54 13.23 -7.20
N PRO A 101 -11.96 14.23 -6.50
CA PRO A 101 -11.26 13.98 -5.25
C PRO A 101 -12.19 13.36 -4.21
N GLY A 102 -11.73 12.27 -3.58
CA GLY A 102 -12.50 11.60 -2.55
C GLY A 102 -11.82 10.32 -2.07
N LYS A 103 -12.48 9.65 -1.11
CA LYS A 103 -11.99 8.41 -0.51
C LYS A 103 -11.61 7.35 -1.55
N GLN A 104 -12.51 7.09 -2.51
CA GLN A 104 -12.34 6.00 -3.48
C GLN A 104 -11.18 6.29 -4.44
N SER A 105 -11.15 7.47 -5.07
CA SER A 105 -10.08 7.86 -5.98
C SER A 105 -8.71 7.90 -5.31
N TYR A 106 -8.65 8.33 -4.04
CA TYR A 106 -7.42 8.27 -3.25
C TYR A 106 -6.96 6.83 -2.97
N LEU A 107 -7.88 5.95 -2.58
CA LEU A 107 -7.59 4.53 -2.34
C LEU A 107 -7.11 3.83 -3.61
N ASP A 108 -7.78 4.05 -4.74
CA ASP A 108 -7.44 3.45 -6.03
C ASP A 108 -6.03 3.88 -6.46
N SER A 109 -5.75 5.19 -6.40
CA SER A 109 -4.44 5.74 -6.76
C SER A 109 -3.31 5.23 -5.85
N ARG A 110 -3.56 5.09 -4.55
CA ARG A 110 -2.58 4.52 -3.60
C ARG A 110 -2.36 3.04 -3.80
N THR A 111 -3.40 2.29 -4.14
CA THR A 111 -3.33 0.85 -4.39
C THR A 111 -2.58 0.56 -5.69
N GLU A 112 -2.81 1.36 -6.73
CA GLU A 112 -2.06 1.27 -7.98
C GLU A 112 -0.58 1.59 -7.76
N LEU A 113 -0.27 2.64 -7.00
CA LEU A 113 1.11 2.95 -6.64
C LEU A 113 1.78 1.79 -5.88
N LEU A 114 1.09 1.20 -4.90
CA LEU A 114 1.55 0.02 -4.17
C LEU A 114 1.84 -1.15 -5.12
N ASP A 115 0.93 -1.47 -6.04
CA ASP A 115 1.10 -2.61 -6.96
C ASP A 115 2.29 -2.40 -7.91
N ILE A 116 2.42 -1.20 -8.48
CA ILE A 116 3.54 -0.82 -9.34
C ILE A 116 4.87 -0.97 -8.58
N THR A 117 4.97 -0.39 -7.38
CA THR A 117 6.24 -0.34 -6.64
C THR A 117 6.62 -1.67 -6.03
N ALA A 118 5.65 -2.47 -5.56
CA ALA A 118 5.93 -3.79 -5.02
C ALA A 118 6.35 -4.79 -6.11
N ARG A 119 5.77 -4.72 -7.31
CA ARG A 119 6.15 -5.60 -8.45
C ARG A 119 7.49 -5.22 -9.08
N ALA A 120 7.86 -3.95 -9.02
CA ALA A 120 9.13 -3.48 -9.56
C ALA A 120 10.32 -3.80 -8.66
N ALA A 121 10.09 -4.20 -7.40
CA ALA A 121 11.16 -4.45 -6.46
C ALA A 121 12.07 -5.60 -6.97
N PRO A 122 13.40 -5.44 -6.92
CA PRO A 122 14.34 -6.38 -7.52
C PRO A 122 14.48 -7.70 -6.76
N ASP A 123 13.84 -7.83 -5.59
CA ASP A 123 13.92 -8.98 -4.69
C ASP A 123 12.55 -9.24 -4.03
N ASP A 124 12.18 -10.51 -3.89
CA ASP A 124 10.88 -10.93 -3.37
C ASP A 124 10.67 -10.56 -1.89
N ILE A 125 11.74 -10.59 -1.07
CA ILE A 125 11.66 -10.21 0.34
C ILE A 125 11.40 -8.71 0.46
N LEU A 126 12.07 -7.90 -0.38
CA LEU A 126 11.82 -6.47 -0.46
C LEU A 126 10.40 -6.19 -0.99
N ALA A 127 9.96 -6.90 -2.03
CA ALA A 127 8.61 -6.77 -2.59
C ALA A 127 7.52 -7.02 -1.54
N ASP A 128 7.65 -8.11 -0.77
CA ASP A 128 6.70 -8.49 0.28
C ASP A 128 6.72 -7.51 1.46
N SER A 129 7.91 -7.04 1.84
CA SER A 129 8.08 -6.03 2.89
C SER A 129 7.46 -4.70 2.49
N LEU A 130 7.70 -4.24 1.26
CA LEU A 130 7.10 -3.03 0.69
C LEU A 130 5.59 -3.13 0.64
N ARG A 131 5.03 -4.23 0.12
CA ARG A 131 3.58 -4.46 0.03
C ARG A 131 2.93 -4.37 1.40
N THR A 132 3.51 -5.03 2.39
CA THR A 132 3.01 -5.04 3.76
C THR A 132 3.03 -3.64 4.38
N ALA A 133 4.16 -2.93 4.28
CA ALA A 133 4.30 -1.59 4.84
C ALA A 133 3.41 -0.56 4.12
N HIS A 134 3.26 -0.67 2.80
CA HIS A 134 2.37 0.16 2.01
C HIS A 134 0.92 -0.01 2.43
N TRP A 135 0.42 -1.24 2.55
CA TRP A 135 -0.95 -1.48 3.01
C TRP A 135 -1.20 -0.86 4.38
N ARG A 136 -0.22 -0.93 5.29
CA ARG A 136 -0.32 -0.26 6.59
C ARG A 136 -0.42 1.26 6.45
N HIS A 137 0.40 1.87 5.59
CA HIS A 137 0.33 3.32 5.31
C HIS A 137 -0.99 3.73 4.65
N ILE A 138 -1.53 2.91 3.74
CA ILE A 138 -2.87 3.12 3.17
C ILE A 138 -3.91 3.10 4.27
N ARG A 139 -3.87 2.11 5.18
CA ARG A 139 -4.81 2.02 6.30
C ARG A 139 -4.73 3.22 7.24
N TRP A 140 -3.52 3.72 7.55
CA TRP A 140 -3.36 4.98 8.28
C TRP A 140 -3.98 6.15 7.53
N SER A 141 -3.72 6.25 6.22
CA SER A 141 -4.32 7.29 5.38
C SER A 141 -5.85 7.23 5.36
N MET A 142 -6.42 6.01 5.44
CA MET A 142 -7.86 5.78 5.54
C MET A 142 -8.44 6.21 6.88
N ALA A 143 -7.78 5.82 7.98
CA ALA A 143 -8.20 6.18 9.34
C ALA A 143 -8.14 7.70 9.55
N GLU A 144 -7.11 8.34 9.02
CA GLU A 144 -6.87 9.77 9.14
C GLU A 144 -7.62 10.64 8.10
N ARG A 145 -8.36 10.00 7.18
CA ARG A 145 -9.09 10.67 6.09
C ARG A 145 -8.22 11.64 5.30
N VAL A 146 -7.03 11.19 4.89
CA VAL A 146 -6.00 12.06 4.29
C VAL A 146 -6.50 12.81 3.06
N TRP A 147 -7.42 12.25 2.28
CA TRP A 147 -8.01 12.91 1.11
C TRP A 147 -8.79 14.19 1.42
N ASP A 148 -9.26 14.38 2.66
CA ASP A 148 -9.93 15.62 3.09
C ASP A 148 -8.91 16.74 3.43
N ARG A 149 -7.62 16.41 3.54
CA ARG A 149 -6.57 17.39 3.87
C ARG A 149 -6.27 18.27 2.65
N PRO A 150 -6.07 19.59 2.84
CA PRO A 150 -5.69 20.48 1.75
C PRO A 150 -4.46 19.99 0.99
N GLY A 151 -4.54 19.96 -0.34
CA GLY A 151 -3.44 19.57 -1.21
C GLY A 151 -3.12 18.07 -1.24
N ALA A 152 -3.87 17.21 -0.54
CA ALA A 152 -3.53 15.78 -0.47
C ALA A 152 -3.67 15.04 -1.81
N PRO A 153 -4.75 15.23 -2.59
CA PRO A 153 -4.83 14.69 -3.95
C PRO A 153 -3.68 15.18 -4.84
N GLU A 154 -3.37 16.47 -4.79
CA GLU A 154 -2.34 17.12 -5.61
C GLU A 154 -0.95 16.58 -5.27
N ARG A 155 -0.65 16.34 -3.99
CA ARG A 155 0.60 15.70 -3.56
C ARG A 155 0.73 14.26 -4.06
N LEU A 156 -0.36 13.48 -4.04
CA LEU A 156 -0.35 12.11 -4.56
C LEU A 156 -0.13 12.10 -6.08
N ILE A 157 -0.80 12.98 -6.81
CA ILE A 157 -0.60 13.17 -8.26
C ILE A 157 0.85 13.58 -8.54
N GLY A 158 1.40 14.53 -7.77
CA GLY A 158 2.79 14.95 -7.86
C GLY A 158 3.78 13.81 -7.62
N THR A 159 3.49 12.94 -6.64
CA THR A 159 4.29 11.73 -6.36
C THR A 159 4.27 10.77 -7.54
N LEU A 160 3.09 10.51 -8.12
CA LEU A 160 2.95 9.63 -9.29
C LEU A 160 3.70 10.17 -10.50
N ARG A 161 3.63 11.48 -10.75
CA ARG A 161 4.37 12.16 -11.83
C ARG A 161 5.88 12.09 -11.62
N GLY A 162 6.36 12.39 -10.41
CA GLY A 162 7.80 12.29 -10.10
C GLY A 162 8.33 10.86 -10.25
N CYS A 163 7.53 9.85 -9.86
CA CYS A 163 7.86 8.45 -10.14
C CYS A 163 7.90 8.18 -11.66
N ALA A 164 6.93 8.67 -12.43
CA ALA A 164 6.89 8.47 -13.88
C ALA A 164 8.12 9.08 -14.57
N GLU A 165 8.51 10.29 -14.19
CA GLU A 165 9.69 10.99 -14.72
C GLU A 165 11.00 10.26 -14.39
N ALA A 166 11.13 9.71 -13.18
CA ALA A 166 12.27 8.88 -12.80
C ALA A 166 12.30 7.55 -13.60
N ALA A 167 11.14 6.90 -13.74
CA ALA A 167 11.00 5.65 -14.49
C ALA A 167 11.30 5.83 -15.99
N GLN A 168 10.90 6.95 -16.59
CA GLN A 168 11.21 7.29 -18.00
C GLN A 168 12.70 7.53 -18.26
N ARG A 169 13.45 7.91 -17.22
CA ARG A 169 14.93 8.01 -17.27
C ARG A 169 15.62 6.67 -17.00
N ASP A 170 14.86 5.57 -16.99
CA ASP A 170 15.30 4.21 -16.73
C ASP A 170 16.04 4.05 -15.39
N SER A 171 15.58 4.77 -14.36
CA SER A 171 16.21 4.76 -13.03
C SER A 171 15.23 4.31 -11.96
N LEU A 172 15.20 3.00 -11.67
CA LEU A 172 14.36 2.44 -10.61
C LEU A 172 14.80 2.90 -9.21
N SER A 173 16.11 3.09 -9.01
CA SER A 173 16.65 3.68 -7.78
C SER A 173 16.06 5.07 -7.51
N GLU A 174 15.97 5.93 -8.54
CA GLU A 174 15.40 7.27 -8.38
C GLU A 174 13.89 7.24 -8.10
N VAL A 175 13.14 6.28 -8.66
CA VAL A 175 11.72 6.12 -8.31
C VAL A 175 11.55 5.87 -6.82
N TYR A 176 12.30 4.91 -6.26
CA TYR A 176 12.22 4.60 -4.84
C TYR A 176 12.77 5.73 -3.96
N THR A 177 13.77 6.46 -4.43
CA THR A 177 14.30 7.63 -3.71
C THR A 177 13.26 8.72 -3.61
N HIS A 178 12.59 9.04 -4.73
CA HIS A 178 11.48 9.98 -4.76
C HIS A 178 10.35 9.55 -3.81
N LEU A 179 9.98 8.27 -3.80
CA LEU A 179 8.97 7.75 -2.87
C LEU A 179 9.38 7.92 -1.40
N ALA A 180 10.64 7.67 -1.05
CA ALA A 180 11.14 7.84 0.31
C ALA A 180 11.06 9.32 0.78
N GLU A 181 11.13 10.28 -0.13
CA GLU A 181 11.01 11.71 0.18
C GLU A 181 9.56 12.16 0.35
N GLN A 182 8.61 11.52 -0.33
CA GLN A 182 7.19 11.90 -0.32
C GLN A 182 6.35 11.20 0.76
N VAL A 183 6.88 10.17 1.43
CA VAL A 183 6.19 9.50 2.54
C VAL A 183 6.22 10.36 3.81
N ALA A 184 5.03 10.81 4.24
CA ALA A 184 4.78 11.58 5.47
C ALA A 184 3.57 11.02 6.26
#